data_AF-A0A4V2DBY6-F1
#
_entry.id   AF-A0A4V2DBY6-F1
#
_cell.length_a   1.000
_cell.length_b   1.000
_cell.length_c   1.000
_cell.angle_alpha   90.00
_cell.angle_beta   90.00
_cell.angle_gamma   90.00
#
_symmetry.space_group_name_H-M   'P 1'
#
loop_
_entity.id
_entity.type
_entity.pdbx_description
1 polymer ?
#
loop_
_entity_poly.entity_id
_entity_poly.type
_entity_poly.pdbx_seq_one_letter_code
_entity_poly.pdbx_strand_id
1 'polypeptide(L)'
;MKKLFVFPAIAVALSFAACGGSENKSTSTTTEETTTADAGSTSTETVPGIENVELSNKPVVEGNDQMKFNTELLRVKAGEEVQLTLKNVGELPKESMGHNFVILAPGVDVATFGAEAVAAADNDYIPKTSLSSVVAHTKLLGPGEEDKITFTLEKGVYTFICSFPGHFGVMQGKIVAE
;
A
#
# COMPACT_ATOMS: atom_id res chain seq x y z
N MET A 1 2.44 -31.29 44.91
CA MET A 1 3.85 -31.41 45.34
C MET A 1 4.58 -30.14 44.92
N LYS A 2 4.92 -29.28 45.87
CA LYS A 2 5.59 -27.99 45.63
C LYS A 2 7.10 -28.24 45.52
N LYS A 3 7.74 -27.74 44.47
CA LYS A 3 9.20 -27.60 44.42
C LYS A 3 9.54 -26.14 44.14
N LEU A 4 9.98 -25.50 45.21
CA LEU A 4 10.66 -24.21 45.27
C LEU A 4 12.07 -24.40 44.67
N PHE A 5 12.48 -23.48 43.81
CA PHE A 5 13.90 -23.24 43.52
C PHE A 5 14.17 -21.73 43.56
N VAL A 6 15.22 -21.38 44.27
CA VAL A 6 15.59 -20.07 44.81
C VAL A 6 16.89 -19.64 44.11
N PHE A 7 16.85 -18.48 43.41
CA PHE A 7 17.86 -17.39 43.24
C PHE A 7 19.34 -17.70 42.87
N PRO A 8 20.07 -16.83 42.10
CA PRO A 8 20.36 -15.45 42.54
C PRO A 8 20.30 -14.32 41.49
N ALA A 9 20.09 -13.13 42.04
CA ALA A 9 20.15 -11.83 41.39
C ALA A 9 21.61 -11.40 41.12
N ILE A 10 21.84 -10.75 39.98
CA ILE A 10 23.04 -9.96 39.72
C ILE A 10 22.58 -8.52 39.49
N ALA A 11 22.89 -7.68 40.46
CA ALA A 11 22.79 -6.24 40.38
C ALA A 11 24.15 -5.68 39.91
N VAL A 12 24.15 -4.86 38.87
CA VAL A 12 25.27 -3.99 38.55
C VAL A 12 24.71 -2.59 38.36
N ALA A 13 24.98 -1.75 39.35
CA ALA A 13 24.84 -0.30 39.29
C ALA A 13 26.23 0.29 39.11
N LEU A 14 26.39 1.22 38.17
CA LEU A 14 27.47 2.21 38.15
C LEU A 14 26.96 3.46 37.42
N SER A 15 26.75 4.49 38.22
CA SER A 15 26.35 5.84 37.83
C SER A 15 27.58 6.66 37.44
N PHE A 16 27.46 7.55 36.46
CA PHE A 16 28.17 8.84 36.49
C PHE A 16 27.25 9.95 36.01
N ALA A 17 27.21 10.98 36.84
CA ALA A 17 26.48 12.23 36.68
C ALA A 17 27.13 13.13 35.62
N ALA A 18 26.31 13.89 34.90
CA ALA A 18 26.70 15.18 34.34
C ALA A 18 25.54 16.16 34.52
N CYS A 19 25.86 17.28 35.13
CA CYS A 19 25.00 18.33 35.65
C CYS A 19 25.07 19.56 34.75
N GLY A 20 23.99 20.36 34.74
CA GLY A 20 23.97 21.76 34.31
C GLY A 20 23.12 21.98 33.06
N GLY A 21 22.06 22.78 33.05
CA GLY A 21 21.57 23.77 34.00
C GLY A 21 20.88 24.89 33.22
N SER A 22 19.97 25.59 33.90
CA SER A 22 19.34 26.88 33.54
C SER A 22 17.97 26.84 32.84
N GLU A 23 16.98 27.11 33.70
CA GLU A 23 15.67 27.71 33.41
C GLU A 23 15.80 28.96 32.52
N ASN A 24 14.90 29.17 31.55
CA ASN A 24 14.18 30.44 31.48
C ASN A 24 12.89 30.34 30.65
N LYS A 25 11.91 31.02 31.22
CA LYS A 25 10.59 31.43 30.77
C LYS A 25 10.69 32.39 29.57
N SER A 26 9.88 32.24 28.53
CA SER A 26 9.18 33.39 27.92
C SER A 26 8.13 32.97 26.89
N THR A 27 6.90 33.36 27.19
CA THR A 27 5.82 33.73 26.27
C THR A 27 6.28 34.73 25.20
N SER A 28 5.75 34.57 23.98
CA SER A 28 5.19 35.60 23.07
C SER A 28 4.89 34.91 21.71
N THR A 29 3.64 34.72 21.27
CA THR A 29 2.71 35.69 20.66
C THR A 29 3.03 35.99 19.18
N THR A 30 2.15 35.45 18.31
CA THR A 30 1.60 35.99 17.06
C THR A 30 2.53 36.20 15.85
N THR A 31 2.18 35.61 14.71
CA THR A 31 1.54 36.30 13.54
C THR A 31 1.57 35.34 12.34
N GLU A 32 0.41 35.24 11.68
CA GLU A 32 0.21 34.67 10.35
C GLU A 32 1.19 35.26 9.32
N GLU A 33 1.67 34.46 8.37
CA GLU A 33 1.47 34.86 6.97
C GLU A 33 1.57 33.67 6.01
N THR A 34 0.59 33.71 5.12
CA THR A 34 0.30 32.97 3.91
C THR A 34 1.44 32.93 2.89
N THR A 35 1.24 32.08 1.87
CA THR A 35 1.86 32.03 0.54
C THR A 35 3.19 31.26 0.51
N THR A 36 3.44 30.29 -0.37
CA THR A 36 2.92 30.07 -1.73
C THR A 36 3.13 28.60 -2.09
N ALA A 37 2.27 28.10 -2.98
CA ALA A 37 2.38 26.83 -3.68
C ALA A 37 3.83 26.49 -4.10
N ASP A 38 4.31 25.34 -3.65
CA ASP A 38 5.32 24.58 -4.36
C ASP A 38 4.58 23.52 -5.18
N ALA A 39 4.41 23.83 -6.48
CA ALA A 39 4.01 22.87 -7.47
C ALA A 39 5.14 21.85 -7.60
N GLY A 40 5.07 20.82 -6.76
CA GLY A 40 5.99 19.69 -6.72
C GLY A 40 6.00 18.98 -8.06
N SER A 41 7.02 19.32 -8.85
CA SER A 41 7.52 18.67 -10.05
C SER A 41 7.23 17.17 -10.11
N THR A 42 6.15 16.79 -10.80
CA THR A 42 5.94 15.41 -11.24
C THR A 42 6.94 15.16 -12.36
N SER A 43 8.10 14.62 -12.00
CA SER A 43 8.97 13.97 -12.97
C SER A 43 8.15 12.88 -13.63
N THR A 44 7.78 13.07 -14.90
CA THR A 44 7.11 12.04 -15.69
C THR A 44 8.08 10.88 -15.84
N GLU A 45 8.01 9.93 -14.91
CA GLU A 45 8.76 8.69 -15.01
C GLU A 45 8.30 7.98 -16.28
N THR A 46 9.20 7.83 -17.25
CA THR A 46 8.90 7.09 -18.48
C THR A 46 8.90 5.61 -18.14
N VAL A 47 7.71 5.00 -18.08
CA VAL A 47 7.53 3.56 -17.84
C VAL A 47 7.81 2.79 -19.14
N PRO A 48 8.87 1.98 -19.23
CA PRO A 48 9.18 1.25 -20.46
C PRO A 48 8.05 0.31 -20.89
N GLY A 49 7.72 0.29 -22.18
CA GLY A 49 6.72 -0.60 -22.75
C GLY A 49 5.29 -0.10 -22.66
N ILE A 50 5.04 1.02 -21.97
CA ILE A 50 3.69 1.61 -21.85
C ILE A 50 3.11 2.04 -23.20
N GLU A 51 3.97 2.39 -24.16
CA GLU A 51 3.58 2.75 -25.52
C GLU A 51 2.91 1.59 -26.28
N ASN A 52 3.12 0.35 -25.83
CA ASN A 52 2.53 -0.86 -26.39
C ASN A 52 1.23 -1.28 -25.66
N VAL A 53 0.83 -0.54 -24.62
CA VAL A 53 -0.38 -0.80 -23.84
C VAL A 53 -1.52 0.06 -24.39
N GLU A 54 -2.67 -0.58 -24.61
CA GLU A 54 -3.89 0.10 -25.04
C GLU A 54 -4.37 1.07 -23.94
N LEU A 55 -4.68 2.31 -24.34
CA LEU A 55 -5.32 3.29 -23.46
C LEU A 55 -6.79 2.92 -23.26
N SER A 56 -7.16 2.51 -22.04
CA SER A 56 -8.54 2.12 -21.74
C SER A 56 -8.92 2.45 -20.29
N ASN A 57 -10.06 3.13 -20.12
CA ASN A 57 -10.66 3.36 -18.80
C ASN A 57 -11.56 2.21 -18.33
N LYS A 58 -11.53 1.07 -19.02
CA LYS A 58 -12.28 -0.14 -18.64
C LYS A 58 -11.40 -1.38 -18.63
N PRO A 59 -10.25 -1.37 -17.94
CA PRO A 59 -9.35 -2.52 -17.93
C PRO A 59 -10.02 -3.72 -17.26
N VAL A 60 -9.79 -4.90 -17.82
CA VAL A 60 -10.17 -6.19 -17.23
C VAL A 60 -8.88 -6.92 -16.87
N VAL A 61 -8.70 -7.17 -15.58
CA VAL A 61 -7.53 -7.84 -15.02
C VAL A 61 -7.94 -9.21 -14.52
N GLU A 62 -7.13 -10.22 -14.80
CA GLU A 62 -7.33 -11.59 -14.35
C GLU A 62 -6.20 -12.00 -13.41
N GLY A 63 -6.54 -12.54 -12.24
CA GLY A 63 -5.61 -13.17 -11.30
C GLY A 63 -5.73 -14.70 -11.36
N ASN A 64 -4.62 -15.43 -11.29
CA ASN A 64 -4.59 -16.89 -11.40
C ASN A 64 -3.79 -17.57 -10.28
N ASP A 65 -3.90 -18.90 -10.20
CA ASP A 65 -3.24 -19.75 -9.19
C ASP A 65 -1.69 -19.74 -9.24
N GLN A 66 -1.08 -19.04 -10.22
CA GLN A 66 0.37 -18.84 -10.30
C GLN A 66 0.79 -17.52 -9.62
N MET A 67 -0.11 -16.87 -8.88
CA MET A 67 0.10 -15.55 -8.24
C MET A 67 0.48 -14.48 -9.27
N LYS A 68 -0.19 -14.47 -10.41
CA LYS A 68 0.04 -13.50 -11.48
C LYS A 68 -1.24 -12.80 -11.87
N PHE A 69 -1.11 -11.50 -12.13
CA PHE A 69 -2.05 -10.81 -12.99
C PHE A 69 -1.73 -11.12 -14.45
N ASN A 70 -2.72 -11.09 -15.32
CA ASN A 70 -2.54 -11.19 -16.77
C ASN A 70 -1.82 -9.97 -17.39
N THR A 71 -1.62 -8.91 -16.62
CA THR A 71 -0.90 -7.70 -17.03
C THR A 71 -0.06 -7.13 -15.89
N GLU A 72 1.07 -6.52 -16.24
CA GLU A 72 1.93 -5.75 -15.35
C GLU A 72 1.82 -4.24 -15.61
N LEU A 73 1.17 -3.83 -16.71
CA LEU A 73 1.00 -2.43 -17.08
C LEU A 73 -0.45 -2.16 -17.47
N LEU A 74 -0.98 -1.04 -16.96
CA LEU A 74 -2.26 -0.48 -17.36
C LEU A 74 -2.05 0.96 -17.80
N ARG A 75 -2.76 1.37 -18.84
CA ARG A 75 -2.73 2.74 -19.36
C ARG A 75 -4.16 3.28 -19.34
N VAL A 76 -4.37 4.33 -18.56
CA VAL A 76 -5.69 4.95 -18.36
C VAL A 76 -5.60 6.44 -18.59
N LYS A 77 -6.74 7.09 -18.83
CA LYS A 77 -6.80 8.54 -18.94
C LYS A 77 -6.86 9.20 -17.57
N ALA A 78 -5.99 10.17 -17.35
CA ALA A 78 -6.02 10.97 -16.12
C ALA A 78 -7.28 11.86 -16.05
N GLY A 79 -7.80 12.08 -14.85
CA GLY A 79 -8.94 12.95 -14.58
C GLY A 79 -10.31 12.43 -15.08
N GLU A 80 -10.34 11.31 -15.80
CA GLU A 80 -11.57 10.63 -16.20
C GLU A 80 -11.90 9.46 -15.26
N GLU A 81 -13.17 9.06 -15.21
CA GLU A 81 -13.59 7.86 -14.47
C GLU A 81 -13.02 6.59 -15.12
N VAL A 82 -12.41 5.74 -14.30
CA VAL A 82 -11.91 4.41 -14.67
C VAL A 82 -12.76 3.36 -13.97
N GLN A 83 -13.25 2.38 -14.72
CA GLN A 83 -14.00 1.23 -14.22
C GLN A 83 -13.21 -0.05 -14.43
N LEU A 84 -12.43 -0.46 -13.43
CA LEU A 84 -11.63 -1.69 -13.48
C LEU A 84 -12.46 -2.88 -13.04
N THR A 85 -12.31 -4.00 -13.75
CA THR A 85 -12.86 -5.30 -13.33
C THR A 85 -11.72 -6.27 -13.01
N LEU A 86 -11.71 -6.84 -11.80
CA LEU A 86 -10.85 -7.96 -11.45
C LEU A 86 -11.65 -9.26 -11.54
N LYS A 87 -11.04 -10.29 -12.12
CA LYS A 87 -11.57 -11.66 -12.12
C LYS A 87 -10.52 -12.60 -11.53
N ASN A 88 -10.93 -13.49 -10.63
CA ASN A 88 -10.08 -14.60 -10.22
C ASN A 88 -10.42 -15.82 -11.10
N VAL A 89 -9.51 -16.17 -12.00
CA VAL A 89 -9.65 -17.29 -12.95
C VAL A 89 -8.98 -18.57 -12.47
N GLY A 90 -8.49 -18.57 -11.22
CA GLY A 90 -7.94 -19.76 -10.56
C GLY A 90 -9.03 -20.74 -10.09
N GLU A 91 -8.58 -21.87 -9.57
CA GLU A 91 -9.43 -22.93 -9.01
C GLU A 91 -9.18 -23.14 -7.50
N LEU A 92 -8.10 -22.59 -6.95
CA LEU A 92 -7.74 -22.78 -5.55
C LEU A 92 -8.64 -21.98 -4.59
N PRO A 93 -8.87 -22.45 -3.35
CA PRO A 93 -9.71 -21.77 -2.38
C PRO A 93 -9.23 -20.35 -2.05
N LYS A 94 -10.18 -19.44 -1.80
CA LYS A 94 -9.96 -18.03 -1.44
C LYS A 94 -9.05 -17.84 -0.23
N GLU A 95 -9.13 -18.74 0.74
CA GLU A 95 -8.35 -18.73 1.97
C GLU A 95 -6.88 -19.04 1.73
N SER A 96 -6.53 -19.65 0.59
CA SER A 96 -5.16 -20.03 0.22
C SER A 96 -4.62 -19.31 -1.00
N MET A 97 -5.47 -18.85 -1.91
CA MET A 97 -5.11 -18.25 -3.19
C MET A 97 -6.10 -17.13 -3.57
N GLY A 98 -6.48 -16.33 -2.57
CA GLY A 98 -7.32 -15.17 -2.81
C GLY A 98 -6.56 -14.08 -3.55
N HIS A 99 -7.25 -13.36 -4.43
CA HIS A 99 -6.68 -12.22 -5.14
C HIS A 99 -7.54 -10.97 -4.95
N ASN A 100 -6.90 -9.87 -4.55
CA ASN A 100 -7.49 -8.53 -4.64
C ASN A 100 -6.63 -7.70 -5.60
N PHE A 101 -7.12 -6.51 -5.93
CA PHE A 101 -6.39 -5.51 -6.70
C PHE A 101 -6.40 -4.21 -5.91
N VAL A 102 -5.23 -3.76 -5.46
CA VAL A 102 -5.06 -2.58 -4.61
C VAL A 102 -4.20 -1.58 -5.35
N ILE A 103 -4.75 -0.39 -5.59
CA ILE A 103 -4.01 0.73 -6.18
C ILE A 103 -3.43 1.55 -5.03
N LEU A 104 -2.11 1.64 -4.98
CA LEU A 104 -1.39 2.41 -3.98
C LEU A 104 -1.15 3.83 -4.47
N ALA A 105 -1.18 4.78 -3.54
CA ALA A 105 -0.75 6.15 -3.80
C ALA A 105 0.72 6.16 -4.26
N PRO A 106 1.14 7.15 -5.09
CA PRO A 106 2.53 7.25 -5.51
C PRO A 106 3.50 7.31 -4.33
N GLY A 107 4.63 6.62 -4.43
CA GLY A 107 5.68 6.61 -3.41
C GLY A 107 5.48 5.67 -2.21
N VAL A 108 4.36 4.93 -2.15
CA VAL A 108 4.15 3.91 -1.11
C VAL A 108 5.14 2.76 -1.29
N ASP A 109 5.82 2.38 -0.21
CA ASP A 109 6.69 1.20 -0.18
C ASP A 109 5.84 -0.08 -0.13
N VAL A 110 5.93 -0.89 -1.18
CA VAL A 110 5.13 -2.12 -1.35
C VAL A 110 5.45 -3.15 -0.28
N ALA A 111 6.72 -3.29 0.12
CA ALA A 111 7.12 -4.29 1.11
C ALA A 111 6.54 -3.96 2.50
N THR A 112 6.58 -2.68 2.89
CA THR A 112 6.01 -2.19 4.14
C THR A 112 4.49 -2.36 4.14
N PHE A 113 3.80 -1.92 3.09
CA PHE A 113 2.35 -2.08 2.98
C PHE A 113 1.94 -3.57 3.00
N GLY A 114 2.64 -4.40 2.23
CA GLY A 114 2.40 -5.85 2.16
C GLY A 114 2.64 -6.57 3.48
N ALA A 115 3.64 -6.14 4.26
CA ALA A 115 3.90 -6.69 5.60
C ALA A 115 2.76 -6.35 6.58
N GLU A 116 2.23 -5.14 6.55
CA GLU A 116 1.07 -4.75 7.35
C GLU A 116 -0.20 -5.49 6.90
N ALA A 117 -0.36 -5.70 5.60
CA ALA A 117 -1.53 -6.35 5.00
C ALA A 117 -1.79 -7.74 5.57
N VAL A 118 -0.73 -8.48 5.93
CA VAL A 118 -0.82 -9.84 6.50
C VAL A 118 -1.75 -9.90 7.72
N ALA A 119 -1.80 -8.84 8.53
CA ALA A 119 -2.62 -8.79 9.73
C ALA A 119 -4.09 -8.39 9.48
N ALA A 120 -4.44 -7.96 8.27
CA ALA A 120 -5.73 -7.38 7.91
C ALA A 120 -6.69 -8.37 7.23
N ALA A 121 -6.65 -9.65 7.60
CA ALA A 121 -7.47 -10.70 7.01
C ALA A 121 -9.00 -10.44 7.14
N ASP A 122 -9.42 -9.71 8.18
CA ASP A 122 -10.81 -9.29 8.40
C ASP A 122 -11.29 -8.18 7.47
N ASN A 123 -10.38 -7.59 6.70
CA ASN A 123 -10.62 -6.42 5.87
C ASN A 123 -9.98 -6.60 4.48
N ASP A 124 -10.15 -7.78 3.86
CA ASP A 124 -9.63 -8.11 2.53
C ASP A 124 -8.11 -7.89 2.37
N TYR A 125 -7.34 -8.01 3.46
CA TYR A 125 -5.91 -7.69 3.52
C TYR A 125 -5.59 -6.22 3.18
N ILE A 126 -6.47 -5.31 3.59
CA ILE A 126 -6.27 -3.86 3.51
C ILE A 126 -6.02 -3.32 4.93
N PRO A 127 -4.78 -2.89 5.27
CA PRO A 127 -4.47 -2.38 6.61
C PRO A 127 -5.25 -1.10 6.93
N LYS A 128 -5.98 -1.12 8.05
CA LYS A 128 -6.68 0.08 8.56
C LYS A 128 -5.73 1.23 8.90
N THR A 129 -4.49 0.91 9.25
CA THR A 129 -3.41 1.88 9.56
C THR A 129 -2.87 2.60 8.33
N SER A 130 -3.05 2.02 7.14
CA SER A 130 -2.47 2.50 5.88
C SER A 130 -3.52 2.80 4.82
N LEU A 131 -4.76 3.13 5.24
CA LEU A 131 -5.85 3.48 4.31
C LEU A 131 -5.53 4.71 3.46
N SER A 132 -4.79 5.68 3.99
CA SER A 132 -4.34 6.86 3.22
C SER A 132 -3.37 6.51 2.08
N SER A 133 -2.77 5.32 2.13
CA SER A 133 -1.87 4.80 1.08
C SER A 133 -2.63 4.08 -0.03
N VAL A 134 -3.94 3.85 0.11
CA VAL A 134 -4.78 3.15 -0.88
C VAL A 134 -5.66 4.16 -1.61
N VAL A 135 -5.55 4.18 -2.94
CA VAL A 135 -6.40 5.00 -3.81
C VAL A 135 -7.74 4.31 -4.05
N ALA A 136 -7.70 3.03 -4.39
CA ALA A 136 -8.88 2.19 -4.57
C ALA A 136 -8.48 0.72 -4.42
N HIS A 137 -9.44 -0.14 -4.06
CA HIS A 137 -9.21 -1.58 -4.01
C HIS A 137 -10.48 -2.37 -4.28
N THR A 138 -10.32 -3.58 -4.82
CA THR A 138 -11.41 -4.58 -4.89
C THR A 138 -11.56 -5.29 -3.54
N LYS A 139 -12.61 -6.10 -3.41
CA LYS A 139 -12.67 -7.18 -2.42
C LYS A 139 -11.59 -8.21 -2.68
N LEU A 140 -11.30 -9.06 -1.69
CA LEU A 140 -10.60 -10.31 -1.93
C LEU A 140 -11.51 -11.26 -2.69
N LEU A 141 -11.03 -11.87 -3.77
CA LEU A 141 -11.79 -12.77 -4.64
C LEU A 141 -11.28 -14.21 -4.51
N GLY A 142 -12.21 -15.14 -4.35
CA GLY A 142 -12.03 -16.57 -4.53
C GLY A 142 -12.21 -17.01 -5.99
N PRO A 143 -12.09 -18.31 -6.28
CA PRO A 143 -12.10 -18.83 -7.64
C PRO A 143 -13.45 -18.56 -8.32
N GLY A 144 -13.41 -18.02 -9.54
CA GLY A 144 -14.58 -17.66 -10.34
C GLY A 144 -15.31 -16.38 -9.89
N GLU A 145 -14.88 -15.73 -8.81
CA GLU A 145 -15.44 -14.44 -8.40
C GLU A 145 -14.90 -13.29 -9.28
N GLU A 146 -15.74 -12.26 -9.44
CA GLU A 146 -15.35 -10.98 -10.03
C GLU A 146 -15.78 -9.80 -9.14
N ASP A 147 -15.03 -8.72 -9.22
CA ASP A 147 -15.39 -7.45 -8.58
C ASP A 147 -15.01 -6.27 -9.45
N LYS A 148 -15.77 -5.19 -9.33
CA LYS A 148 -15.67 -4.01 -10.16
C LYS A 148 -15.56 -2.77 -9.29
N ILE A 149 -14.51 -2.00 -9.53
CA ILE A 149 -14.23 -0.76 -8.82
C ILE A 149 -14.21 0.41 -9.77
N THR A 150 -14.64 1.57 -9.27
CA THR A 150 -14.62 2.83 -9.98
C THR A 150 -13.72 3.80 -9.23
N PHE A 151 -12.82 4.47 -9.95
CA PHE A 151 -11.91 5.46 -9.38
C PHE A 151 -11.48 6.48 -10.44
N THR A 152 -10.89 7.58 -9.99
CA THR A 152 -10.25 8.59 -10.84
C THR A 152 -8.80 8.75 -10.38
N LEU A 153 -7.88 8.83 -11.34
CA LEU A 153 -6.47 9.07 -11.07
C LEU A 153 -6.06 10.43 -11.63
N GLU A 154 -5.32 11.19 -10.84
CA GLU A 154 -4.54 12.31 -11.37
C GLU A 154 -3.41 11.78 -12.24
N LYS A 155 -2.91 12.62 -13.15
CA LYS A 155 -1.81 12.28 -14.03
C LYS A 155 -0.59 11.81 -13.22
N GLY A 156 -0.08 10.63 -13.53
CA GLY A 156 1.05 10.03 -12.81
C GLY A 156 1.16 8.53 -12.98
N VAL A 157 2.07 7.94 -12.20
CA VAL A 157 2.33 6.50 -12.18
C VAL A 157 1.97 5.95 -10.79
N TYR A 158 1.14 4.92 -10.77
CA TYR A 158 0.65 4.29 -9.55
C TYR A 158 1.09 2.83 -9.54
N THR A 159 1.45 2.31 -8.36
CA THR A 159 1.68 0.88 -8.20
C THR A 159 0.35 0.20 -7.90
N PHE A 160 0.06 -0.93 -8.54
CA PHE A 160 -1.01 -1.81 -8.11
C PHE A 160 -0.43 -3.15 -7.66
N ILE A 161 -1.08 -3.78 -6.68
CA ILE A 161 -0.65 -5.07 -6.11
C ILE A 161 -1.85 -5.97 -5.80
N CYS A 162 -1.59 -7.25 -5.61
CA CYS A 162 -2.40 -8.11 -4.76
C CYS A 162 -1.79 -8.13 -3.35
N SER A 163 -2.54 -7.69 -2.34
CA SER A 163 -2.06 -7.61 -0.95
C SER A 163 -2.26 -8.89 -0.12
N PHE A 164 -2.86 -9.92 -0.71
CA PHE A 164 -2.96 -11.24 -0.07
C PHE A 164 -1.56 -11.73 0.38
N PRO A 165 -1.44 -12.38 1.56
CA PRO A 165 -0.14 -12.71 2.15
C PRO A 165 0.79 -13.44 1.19
N GLY A 166 1.97 -12.85 0.94
CA GLY A 166 2.99 -13.41 0.04
C GLY A 166 2.85 -13.04 -1.44
N HIS A 167 1.71 -12.50 -1.89
CA HIS A 167 1.49 -12.19 -3.31
C HIS A 167 2.11 -10.85 -3.72
N PHE A 168 2.11 -9.84 -2.85
CA PHE A 168 2.52 -8.46 -3.17
C PHE A 168 3.92 -8.32 -3.78
N GLY A 169 4.83 -9.25 -3.50
CA GLY A 169 6.19 -9.23 -4.04
C GLY A 169 6.26 -9.59 -5.54
N VAL A 170 5.30 -10.35 -6.06
CA VAL A 170 5.30 -10.89 -7.43
C VAL A 170 4.07 -10.49 -8.24
N MET A 171 2.94 -10.26 -7.57
CA MET A 171 1.64 -9.98 -8.17
C MET A 171 1.38 -8.48 -8.10
N GLN A 172 2.12 -7.72 -8.91
CA GLN A 172 2.12 -6.28 -8.92
C GLN A 172 2.39 -5.72 -10.31
N GLY A 173 2.12 -4.43 -10.50
CA GLY A 173 2.39 -3.72 -11.75
C GLY A 173 2.23 -2.21 -11.61
N LYS A 174 2.18 -1.51 -12.74
CA LYS A 174 2.02 -0.05 -12.80
C LYS A 174 0.79 0.37 -13.59
N ILE A 175 0.08 1.37 -13.08
CA ILE A 175 -0.92 2.13 -13.85
C ILE A 175 -0.27 3.45 -14.24
N VAL A 176 -0.27 3.75 -15.54
CA VAL A 176 0.09 5.07 -16.06
C VAL A 176 -1.20 5.80 -16.39
N ALA A 177 -1.48 6.86 -15.64
CA ALA A 177 -2.58 7.78 -15.89
C ALA A 177 -2.05 8.99 -16.66
N GLU A 178 -2.52 9.21 -17.88
CA GLU A 178 -2.02 10.27 -18.78
C GLU A 178 -3.09 11.10 -19.48
#